data_AF-A0A949XA37-F1
#
_entry.id   AF-A0A949XA37-F1
#
_cell.length_a   1.000
_cell.length_b   1.000
_cell.length_c   1.000
_cell.angle_alpha   90.00
_cell.angle_beta   90.00
_cell.angle_gamma   90.00
#
_symmetry.space_group_name_H-M   'P 1'
#
loop_
_entity.id
_entity.type
_entity.pdbx_description
1 polymer ?
#
loop_
_entity_poly.entity_id
_entity_poly.type
_entity_poly.pdbx_seq_one_letter_code
_entity_poly.pdbx_strand_id
1 'polypeptide(L)'
;MQVCTDAQWRLLLEYIARSLRMIFQRSMNSSGDIGAPTAEIVSYRAGIILRLQGYVTAGASADSMFVVLVEQIEPEEFFHRRIMYRYGVSPREAEVLGFVRNNVPTSRIAAELGISLVTVKTYIRQIISKLEVDNLSALRAFIGYH
;
A
#
# COMPACT_ATOMS: atom_id res chain seq x y z
N MET A 1 12.56 22.76 24.66
CA MET A 1 11.76 21.52 24.60
C MET A 1 10.34 21.90 25.01
N GLN A 2 9.47 22.19 24.04
CA GLN A 2 8.18 22.85 24.26
C GLN A 2 7.13 21.79 24.62
N VAL A 3 6.60 21.87 25.84
CA VAL A 3 5.51 21.00 26.31
C VAL A 3 4.25 21.40 25.56
N CYS A 4 3.77 20.53 24.67
CA CYS A 4 2.51 20.67 23.98
C CYS A 4 1.39 20.66 25.04
N THR A 5 0.67 21.78 25.20
CA THR A 5 -0.35 21.95 26.25
C THR A 5 -1.58 21.09 25.97
N ASP A 6 -2.23 20.60 27.02
CA ASP A 6 -3.39 19.69 26.98
C ASP A 6 -4.56 20.23 26.11
N ALA A 7 -4.68 21.55 26.04
CA ALA A 7 -5.63 22.24 25.16
C ALA A 7 -5.32 22.05 23.66
N GLN A 8 -4.05 21.98 23.29
CA GLN A 8 -3.60 21.81 21.91
C GLN A 8 -3.91 20.40 21.39
N TRP A 9 -3.80 19.39 22.25
CA TRP A 9 -4.20 18.01 21.94
C TRP A 9 -5.71 17.87 21.78
N ARG A 10 -6.51 18.50 22.64
CA ARG A 10 -7.97 18.51 22.51
C ARG A 10 -8.43 19.10 21.17
N LEU A 11 -7.87 20.25 20.78
CA LEU A 11 -8.18 20.88 19.50
C LEU A 11 -7.78 20.00 18.30
N LEU A 12 -6.63 19.32 18.38
CA LEU A 12 -6.18 18.39 17.34
C LEU A 12 -7.11 17.18 17.22
N LEU A 13 -7.51 16.58 18.35
CA LEU A 13 -8.41 15.43 18.37
C LEU A 13 -9.82 15.80 17.88
N GLU A 14 -10.32 16.99 18.23
CA GLU A 14 -11.59 17.51 17.69
C GLU A 14 -11.51 17.74 16.18
N TYR A 15 -10.39 18.30 15.70
CA TYR A 15 -10.17 18.48 14.26
C TYR A 15 -10.13 17.14 13.51
N ILE A 16 -9.45 16.14 14.07
CA ILE A 16 -9.41 14.77 13.52
C ILE A 16 -10.82 14.17 13.52
N ALA A 17 -11.52 14.20 14.65
CA ALA A 17 -12.88 13.65 14.77
C ALA A 17 -13.85 14.32 13.77
N ARG A 18 -13.76 15.64 13.61
CA ARG A 18 -14.55 16.38 12.61
C ARG A 18 -14.21 15.97 11.19
N SER A 19 -12.92 15.84 10.88
CA SER A 19 -12.45 15.39 9.56
C SER A 19 -12.93 13.99 9.23
N LEU A 20 -12.83 13.06 10.18
CA LEU A 20 -13.30 11.68 10.02
C LEU A 20 -14.83 11.62 9.84
N ARG A 21 -15.60 12.43 10.59
CA ARG A 21 -17.06 12.55 10.35
C ARG A 21 -17.36 13.00 8.93
N MET A 22 -16.69 14.03 8.41
CA MET A 22 -16.90 14.50 7.04
C MET A 22 -16.57 13.44 6.00
N ILE A 23 -15.49 12.67 6.21
CA ILE A 23 -15.05 11.61 5.31
C ILE A 23 -16.05 10.45 5.29
N PHE A 24 -16.44 9.94 6.46
CA PHE A 24 -17.25 8.71 6.57
C PHE A 24 -18.77 8.95 6.52
N GLN A 25 -19.29 10.12 6.92
CA GLN A 25 -20.73 10.45 6.75
C GLN A 25 -21.09 10.63 5.27
N ARG A 26 -20.17 11.15 4.45
CA ARG A 26 -20.38 11.32 3.01
C ARG A 26 -20.48 9.97 2.28
N SER A 27 -19.77 8.95 2.77
CA SER A 27 -19.79 7.58 2.24
C SER A 27 -21.01 6.76 2.72
N MET A 28 -21.57 7.04 3.90
CA MET A 28 -22.81 6.40 4.37
C MET A 28 -24.07 6.83 3.59
N ASN A 29 -24.07 8.03 2.98
CA ASN A 29 -25.20 8.53 2.19
C ASN A 29 -25.23 8.00 0.74
N SER A 30 -24.17 7.32 0.29
CA SER A 30 -24.11 6.57 -0.97
C SER A 30 -24.47 5.11 -0.71
N SER A 31 -25.75 4.88 -0.45
CA SER A 31 -26.33 3.59 -0.08
C SER A 31 -26.10 2.50 -1.15
N GLY A 32 -25.52 1.38 -0.75
CA GLY A 32 -25.50 0.14 -1.54
C GLY A 32 -24.63 -0.97 -0.97
N ASP A 33 -23.47 -0.64 -0.38
CA ASP A 33 -22.51 -1.66 0.05
C ASP A 33 -22.68 -2.07 1.51
N ILE A 34 -22.85 -3.38 1.71
CA ILE A 34 -22.72 -4.05 3.00
C ILE A 34 -21.23 -4.07 3.35
N GLY A 35 -20.70 -2.95 3.84
CA GLY A 35 -19.27 -2.80 4.14
C GLY A 35 -18.97 -1.50 4.88
N ALA A 36 -17.93 -1.50 5.72
CA ALA A 36 -17.47 -0.31 6.43
C ALA A 36 -17.07 0.78 5.42
N PRO A 37 -17.51 2.04 5.60
CA PRO A 37 -17.19 3.12 4.66
C PRO A 37 -15.67 3.27 4.51
N THR A 38 -15.21 3.27 3.26
CA THR A 38 -13.80 3.34 2.89
C THR A 38 -13.50 4.69 2.25
N ALA A 39 -12.40 5.32 2.66
CA ALA A 39 -11.91 6.57 2.11
C ALA A 39 -10.42 6.44 1.78
N GLU A 40 -10.06 6.82 0.56
CA GLU A 40 -8.66 6.82 0.12
C GLU A 40 -8.08 8.23 0.26
N ILE A 41 -6.97 8.36 0.99
CA ILE A 41 -6.20 9.59 1.09
C ILE A 41 -4.87 9.39 0.35
N VAL A 42 -4.65 10.20 -0.67
CA VAL A 42 -3.45 10.12 -1.52
C VAL A 42 -2.41 11.12 -1.04
N SER A 43 -1.19 10.66 -0.73
CA SER A 43 -0.03 11.53 -0.47
C SER A 43 0.96 11.47 -1.64
N TYR A 44 0.84 12.41 -2.57
CA TYR A 44 1.63 12.44 -3.81
C TYR A 44 3.15 12.61 -3.60
N ARG A 45 3.60 13.22 -2.49
CA ARG A 45 5.02 13.51 -2.28
C ARG A 45 5.85 12.32 -1.81
N ALA A 46 5.23 11.35 -1.13
CA ALA A 46 5.92 10.17 -0.61
C ALA A 46 5.68 8.92 -1.47
N GLY A 47 4.79 8.98 -2.48
CA GLY A 47 4.37 7.81 -3.25
C GLY A 47 3.57 6.80 -2.43
N ILE A 48 3.01 7.25 -1.30
CA ILE A 48 2.25 6.43 -0.36
C ILE A 48 0.78 6.83 -0.47
N ILE A 49 -0.08 5.85 -0.72
CA ILE A 49 -1.53 5.99 -0.54
C ILE A 49 -1.85 5.47 0.86
N LEU A 50 -2.59 6.26 1.64
CA LEU A 50 -3.17 5.79 2.88
C LEU A 50 -4.64 5.47 2.62
N ARG A 51 -4.99 4.19 2.70
CA ARG A 51 -6.39 3.77 2.67
C ARG A 51 -6.93 3.81 4.09
N LEU A 52 -7.92 4.65 4.32
CA LEU A 52 -8.64 4.74 5.59
C LEU A 52 -9.94 3.95 5.47
N GLN A 53 -10.08 2.89 6.24
CA GLN A 53 -11.36 2.20 6.38
C GLN A 53 -11.93 2.54 7.74
N GLY A 54 -13.11 3.13 7.77
CA GLY A 54 -13.72 3.61 9.00
C GLY A 54 -15.08 2.98 9.21
N TYR A 55 -15.46 2.76 10.47
CA TYR A 55 -16.86 2.61 10.82
C TYR A 55 -17.14 3.23 12.18
N VAL A 56 -18.40 3.59 12.40
CA VAL A 56 -18.88 4.10 13.68
C VAL A 56 -19.48 2.94 14.45
N THR A 57 -19.06 2.75 15.69
CA THR A 57 -19.62 1.74 16.59
C THR A 57 -20.01 2.38 17.92
N ALA A 58 -20.94 1.76 18.64
CA ALA A 58 -21.32 2.21 19.97
C ALA A 58 -20.20 1.86 20.96
N GLY A 59 -19.68 2.86 21.66
CA GLY A 59 -18.74 2.68 22.76
C GLY A 59 -19.44 2.21 24.04
N ALA A 60 -18.65 1.74 25.00
CA ALA A 60 -19.13 1.17 26.26
C ALA A 60 -19.97 2.14 27.13
N SER A 61 -19.91 3.45 26.87
CA SER A 61 -20.58 4.50 27.66
C SER A 61 -21.58 5.34 26.86
N ALA A 62 -22.19 4.77 25.81
CA ALA A 62 -23.11 5.47 24.89
C ALA A 62 -22.44 6.57 24.02
N ASP A 63 -21.13 6.74 24.12
CA ASP A 63 -20.34 7.56 23.20
C ASP A 63 -20.06 6.82 21.90
N SER A 64 -20.20 7.48 20.76
CA SER A 64 -19.85 6.92 19.46
C SER A 64 -18.32 6.79 19.32
N MET A 65 -17.84 5.58 19.08
CA MET A 65 -16.44 5.28 18.78
C MET A 65 -16.24 5.21 17.27
N PHE A 66 -15.21 5.88 16.77
CA PHE A 66 -14.73 5.70 15.40
C PHE A 66 -13.61 4.66 15.43
N VAL A 67 -13.79 3.56 14.71
CA VAL A 67 -12.70 2.64 14.40
C VAL A 67 -12.20 3.00 13.02
N VAL A 68 -10.93 3.37 12.91
CA VAL A 68 -10.28 3.71 11.65
C VAL A 68 -9.07 2.80 11.47
N LEU A 69 -9.13 1.93 10.48
CA LEU A 69 -7.99 1.19 9.98
C LEU A 69 -7.25 2.08 8.97
N VAL A 70 -5.95 2.25 9.17
CA VAL A 70 -5.06 2.97 8.26
C VAL A 70 -4.15 1.96 7.59
N GLU A 71 -4.34 1.74 6.30
CA GLU A 71 -3.48 0.87 5.51
C GLU A 71 -2.56 1.71 4.65
N GLN A 72 -1.27 1.40 4.71
CA GLN A 72 -0.29 1.98 3.82
C GLN A 72 -0.22 1.15 2.54
N ILE A 73 -0.65 1.74 1.43
CA ILE A 73 -0.59 1.15 0.10
C ILE A 73 0.50 1.86 -0.69
N GLU A 74 1.47 1.11 -1.20
CA GLU A 74 2.37 1.59 -2.25
C GLU A 74 1.78 1.21 -3.61
N PRO A 75 1.34 2.17 -4.44
CA PRO A 75 0.82 1.87 -5.76
C PRO A 75 1.92 1.23 -6.63
N GLU A 76 1.51 0.33 -7.52
CA GLU A 76 2.43 -0.44 -8.35
C GLU A 76 3.38 0.44 -9.17
N GLU A 77 2.90 1.58 -9.68
CA GLU A 77 3.73 2.55 -10.41
C GLU A 77 4.86 3.15 -9.56
N PHE A 78 4.59 3.44 -8.28
CA PHE A 78 5.60 3.98 -7.37
C PHE A 78 6.60 2.90 -6.96
N PHE A 79 6.13 1.68 -6.71
CA PHE A 79 7.01 0.53 -6.47
C PHE A 79 7.99 0.35 -7.65
N HIS A 80 7.47 0.30 -8.88
CA HIS A 80 8.30 0.16 -10.08
C HIS A 80 9.34 1.28 -10.19
N ARG A 81 8.91 2.55 -10.10
CA ARG A 81 9.84 3.69 -10.17
C ARG A 81 10.88 3.63 -9.05
N ARG A 82 10.48 3.34 -7.81
CA ARG A 82 11.37 3.26 -6.66
C ARG A 82 12.46 2.21 -6.88
N ILE A 83 12.08 1.01 -7.29
CA ILE A 83 13.03 -0.08 -7.50
C ILE A 83 13.96 0.22 -8.69
N MET A 84 13.43 0.79 -9.78
CA MET A 84 14.24 1.21 -10.93
C MET A 84 15.28 2.26 -10.55
N TYR A 85 14.87 3.34 -9.86
CA TYR A 85 15.79 4.43 -9.49
C TYR A 85 16.79 4.02 -8.40
N ARG A 86 16.38 3.19 -7.45
CA ARG A 86 17.22 2.83 -6.30
C ARG A 86 18.21 1.71 -6.59
N TYR A 87 17.79 0.71 -7.38
CA TYR A 87 18.58 -0.51 -7.59
C TYR A 87 19.00 -0.70 -9.06
N GLY A 88 18.74 0.29 -9.93
CA GLY A 88 19.10 0.20 -11.34
C GLY A 88 18.37 -0.93 -12.07
N VAL A 89 17.19 -1.30 -11.59
CA VAL A 89 16.33 -2.30 -12.24
C VAL A 89 15.82 -1.72 -13.55
N SER A 90 15.92 -2.48 -14.63
CA SER A 90 15.47 -2.04 -15.96
C SER A 90 13.93 -2.08 -16.03
N PRO A 91 13.31 -1.37 -16.99
CA PRO A 91 11.86 -1.46 -17.19
C PRO A 91 11.36 -2.90 -17.34
N ARG A 92 12.11 -3.73 -18.08
CA ARG A 92 11.73 -5.13 -18.32
C ARG A 92 11.90 -6.01 -17.09
N GLU A 93 12.92 -5.75 -16.28
CA GLU A 93 13.09 -6.43 -14.99
C GLU A 93 12.01 -6.00 -13.98
N ALA A 94 11.60 -4.73 -14.01
CA ALA A 94 10.53 -4.21 -13.16
C ALA A 94 9.18 -4.89 -13.48
N GLU A 95 8.85 -5.08 -14.76
CA GLU A 95 7.68 -5.85 -15.18
C GLU A 95 7.72 -7.29 -14.64
N VAL A 96 8.86 -7.99 -14.80
CA VAL A 96 9.04 -9.35 -14.23
C VAL A 96 8.89 -9.34 -12.72
N LEU A 97 9.40 -8.31 -12.04
CA LEU A 97 9.29 -8.15 -10.60
C LEU A 97 7.84 -7.98 -10.13
N GLY A 98 7.01 -7.25 -10.88
CA GLY A 98 5.57 -7.12 -10.63
C GLY A 98 4.86 -8.48 -10.64
N PHE A 99 5.15 -9.33 -11.64
CA PHE A 99 4.62 -10.70 -11.66
C PHE A 99 5.12 -11.56 -10.50
N VAL A 100 6.39 -11.43 -10.11
CA VAL A 100 6.97 -12.16 -8.97
C VAL A 100 6.30 -11.75 -7.66
N ARG A 101 5.99 -10.46 -7.48
CA ARG A 101 5.25 -9.92 -6.33
C ARG A 101 3.85 -10.53 -6.22
N ASN A 102 3.18 -10.72 -7.36
CA ASN A 102 1.85 -11.34 -7.45
C ASN A 102 1.87 -12.88 -7.47
N ASN A 103 2.99 -13.51 -7.10
CA ASN A 103 3.19 -14.96 -7.06
C ASN A 103 2.92 -15.71 -8.37
N VAL A 104 3.07 -15.05 -9.52
CA VAL A 104 2.80 -15.67 -10.81
C VAL A 104 3.91 -16.68 -11.15
N PRO A 105 3.57 -17.92 -11.57
CA PRO A 105 4.57 -18.93 -11.94
C PRO A 105 5.43 -18.45 -13.12
N THR A 106 6.74 -18.72 -13.09
CA THR A 106 7.68 -18.24 -14.14
C THR A 106 7.33 -18.69 -15.56
N SER A 107 6.66 -19.83 -15.72
CA SER A 107 6.14 -20.30 -17.02
C SER A 107 5.01 -19.43 -17.52
N ARG A 108 4.14 -18.96 -16.63
CA ARG A 108 3.06 -18.03 -16.97
C ARG A 108 3.62 -16.64 -17.26
N ILE A 109 4.61 -16.17 -16.48
CA ILE A 109 5.33 -14.92 -16.78
C ILE A 109 5.92 -14.95 -18.20
N ALA A 110 6.56 -16.06 -18.58
CA ALA A 110 7.12 -16.25 -19.91
C ALA A 110 6.06 -16.11 -21.01
N ALA A 111 4.89 -16.74 -20.80
CA ALA A 111 3.76 -16.66 -21.72
C ALA A 111 3.19 -15.23 -21.81
N GLU A 112 2.91 -14.58 -20.68
CA GLU A 112 2.35 -13.22 -20.62
C GLU A 112 3.28 -12.19 -21.27
N LEU A 113 4.59 -12.36 -21.08
CA LEU A 113 5.60 -11.44 -21.61
C LEU A 113 6.06 -11.79 -23.03
N GLY A 114 5.62 -12.92 -23.61
CA GLY A 114 6.05 -13.38 -24.93
C GLY A 114 7.56 -13.68 -25.03
N ILE A 115 8.17 -14.16 -23.95
CA ILE A 115 9.62 -14.45 -23.87
C ILE A 115 9.88 -15.88 -23.40
N SER A 116 11.11 -16.36 -23.55
CA SER A 116 11.45 -17.72 -23.11
C SER A 116 11.48 -17.83 -21.58
N LEU A 117 11.18 -19.04 -21.06
CA LEU A 117 11.34 -19.35 -19.64
C LEU A 117 12.78 -19.11 -19.14
N VAL A 118 13.77 -19.37 -19.99
CA VAL A 118 15.18 -19.12 -19.69
C VAL A 118 15.41 -17.62 -19.50
N THR A 119 14.85 -16.79 -20.37
CA THR A 119 14.92 -15.32 -20.27
C THR A 119 14.31 -14.82 -18.96
N VAL A 120 13.14 -15.34 -18.56
CA VAL A 120 12.53 -14.98 -17.27
C VAL A 120 13.45 -15.34 -16.10
N LYS A 121 14.04 -16.54 -16.10
CA LYS A 121 14.99 -16.96 -15.05
C LYS A 121 16.23 -16.07 -15.02
N THR A 122 16.72 -15.63 -16.18
CA THR A 122 17.83 -14.67 -16.28
C THR A 122 17.45 -13.33 -15.65
N TYR A 123 16.28 -12.78 -15.97
CA TYR A 123 15.80 -11.54 -15.36
C TYR A 123 15.68 -11.67 -13.84
N ILE A 124 15.10 -12.76 -13.33
CA ILE A 124 15.01 -13.01 -11.87
C ILE A 124 16.40 -13.04 -11.24
N ARG A 125 17.39 -13.69 -11.86
CA ARG A 125 18.76 -13.73 -11.36
C ARG A 125 19.41 -12.34 -11.34
N GLN A 126 19.20 -11.55 -12.39
CA GLN A 126 19.69 -10.17 -12.46
C GLN A 126 19.05 -9.29 -11.39
N ILE A 127 17.75 -9.43 -11.16
CA ILE A 127 17.03 -8.73 -10.10
C ILE A 127 17.58 -9.12 -8.73
N ILE A 128 17.74 -10.42 -8.44
CA ILE A 128 18.32 -10.91 -7.19
C ILE A 128 19.70 -10.28 -6.96
N SER A 129 20.54 -10.23 -8.00
CA SER A 129 21.85 -9.59 -7.93
C SER A 129 21.77 -8.07 -7.70
N LYS A 130 20.83 -7.37 -8.34
CA LYS A 130 20.67 -5.91 -8.21
C LYS A 130 20.07 -5.48 -6.87
N LEU A 131 19.23 -6.33 -6.29
CA LEU A 131 18.61 -6.11 -4.99
C LEU A 131 19.46 -6.65 -3.83
N GLU A 132 20.60 -7.27 -4.13
CA GLU A 132 21.53 -7.84 -3.16
C GLU A 132 20.84 -8.82 -2.18
N VAL A 133 19.90 -9.61 -2.70
CA VAL A 133 19.19 -10.65 -1.93
C VAL A 133 19.72 -12.03 -2.30
N ASP A 134 19.62 -12.97 -1.37
CA ASP A 134 20.26 -14.29 -1.55
C ASP A 134 19.52 -15.20 -2.53
N ASN A 135 18.19 -15.14 -2.54
CA ASN A 135 17.35 -16.08 -3.29
C ASN A 135 15.95 -15.52 -3.59
N LEU A 136 15.16 -16.29 -4.35
CA LEU A 136 13.80 -15.91 -4.73
C LEU A 136 12.86 -15.72 -3.53
N SER A 137 13.04 -16.49 -2.44
CA SER A 137 12.25 -16.33 -1.23
C SER A 137 12.59 -15.01 -0.51
N ALA A 138 13.88 -14.68 -0.42
CA ALA A 138 14.35 -13.40 0.10
C ALA A 138 13.87 -12.24 -0.78
N LEU A 139 13.88 -12.40 -2.10
CA LEU A 139 13.33 -11.44 -3.05
C LEU A 139 11.84 -11.18 -2.78
N ARG A 140 11.04 -12.24 -2.59
CA ARG A 140 9.59 -12.13 -2.29
C ARG A 140 9.32 -11.43 -0.96
N ALA A 141 10.11 -11.74 0.07
CA ALA A 141 10.01 -11.06 1.36
C ALA A 141 10.36 -9.57 1.24
N PHE A 142 11.41 -9.25 0.47
CA PHE A 142 11.88 -7.88 0.28
C PHE A 142 10.85 -6.99 -0.44
N ILE A 143 10.16 -7.51 -1.47
CA ILE A 143 9.21 -6.72 -2.27
C ILE A 143 7.80 -6.60 -1.68
N GLY A 144 7.59 -7.05 -0.44
CA GLY A 144 6.29 -6.97 0.22
C GLY A 144 5.25 -7.85 -0.48
N TYR A 145 5.47 -9.17 -0.42
CA TYR A 145 4.50 -10.18 -0.78
C TYR A 145 3.19 -10.00 0.03
N HIS A 146 2.06 -9.94 -0.66
CA HIS A 146 0.71 -9.97 -0.08
C HIS A 146 0.06 -11.34 -0.31
#